data_AF-A0A4Q3L4H1-F1
#
_entry.id   AF-A0A4Q3L4H1-F1
#
_cell.length_a   1.000
_cell.length_b   1.000
_cell.length_c   1.000
_cell.angle_alpha   90.00
_cell.angle_beta   90.00
_cell.angle_gamma   90.00
#
_symmetry.space_group_name_H-M   'P 1'
#
loop_
_entity.id
_entity.type
_entity.pdbx_description
1 polymer ?
#
loop_
_entity_poly.entity_id
_entity_poly.type
_entity_poly.pdbx_seq_one_letter_code
_entity_poly.pdbx_strand_id
1 'polypeptide(L)' 'RAKRILSASTQTNIEVDSLYESEDYNCVITRAKFEELCLPMFKETIPPVEKVLKDSGIAKGSVQDVVLVQVLQVF' A
#
# COMPACT_ATOMS: atom_id res chain seq x y z
N ARG A 1 0.44 3.21 12.24
CA ARG A 1 -0.75 4.10 12.34
C ARG A 1 -0.92 4.97 11.09
N ALA A 2 0.13 5.70 10.68
CA ALA A 2 0.13 6.55 9.49
C ALA A 2 -0.44 5.89 8.23
N LYS A 3 0.01 4.67 7.88
CA LYS A 3 -0.52 3.92 6.73
C LYS A 3 -2.05 3.84 6.74
N ARG A 4 -2.66 3.37 7.83
CA ARG A 4 -4.12 3.25 7.97
C ARG A 4 -4.85 4.59 7.80
N ILE A 5 -4.24 5.69 8.27
CA ILE A 5 -4.80 7.04 8.10
C ILE A 5 -4.69 7.48 6.64
N LEU A 6 -3.51 7.30 6.03
CA LEU A 6 -3.28 7.57 4.60
C LEU A 6 -4.22 6.76 3.71
N SER A 7 -4.70 5.62 4.19
CA SER A 7 -5.68 4.85 3.45
C SER A 7 -7.03 5.54 3.27
N ALA A 8 -7.39 6.44 4.19
CA ALA A 8 -8.63 7.21 4.16
C ALA A 8 -8.41 8.72 3.91
N SER A 9 -7.21 9.24 4.18
CA SER A 9 -6.84 10.66 4.10
C SER A 9 -5.68 10.90 3.14
N THR A 10 -5.55 12.13 2.61
CA THR A 10 -4.50 12.50 1.64
C THR A 10 -3.15 12.82 2.30
N GLN A 11 -3.11 13.04 3.61
CA GLN A 11 -1.90 13.27 4.40
C GLN A 11 -2.12 12.90 5.86
N THR A 12 -1.04 12.74 6.62
CA THR A 12 -1.06 12.57 8.08
C THR A 12 0.23 13.12 8.68
N ASN A 13 0.17 13.58 9.92
CA ASN A 13 1.37 13.85 10.69
C ASN A 13 1.89 12.57 11.35
N ILE A 14 3.21 12.42 11.43
CA ILE A 14 3.93 11.39 12.17
C ILE A 14 4.68 12.11 13.29
N GLU A 15 4.32 11.77 14.52
CA GLU A 15 4.89 12.35 15.73
C GLU A 15 5.43 11.21 16.59
N VAL A 16 6.71 11.29 16.97
CA VAL A 16 7.38 10.33 17.84
C VAL A 16 8.27 11.09 18.81
N ASP A 17 7.98 10.96 20.10
CA ASP A 17 8.72 11.64 21.16
C ASP A 17 10.08 10.95 21.38
N SER A 18 11.13 11.74 21.63
CA SER A 18 12.48 11.25 21.95
C SER A 18 12.98 10.14 21.01
N LEU A 19 12.83 10.34 19.70
CA LEU A 19 13.18 9.34 18.69
C LEU A 19 14.68 9.01 18.71
N TYR A 20 15.52 10.03 18.88
CA TYR A 20 16.97 9.87 18.98
C TYR A 20 17.57 10.97 19.85
N GLU A 21 18.47 10.63 20.76
CA GLU A 21 19.16 11.60 21.65
C GLU A 21 18.22 12.55 22.42
N SER A 22 16.99 12.11 22.72
CA SER A 22 15.92 12.93 23.33
C SER A 22 15.35 14.03 22.42
N GLU A 23 15.62 13.98 21.12
CA GLU A 23 14.97 14.84 20.12
C GLU A 23 13.66 14.21 19.63
N ASP A 24 12.62 15.04 19.55
CA ASP A 24 11.32 14.66 19.02
C ASP A 24 11.32 14.67 17.49
N TYR A 25 10.61 13.71 16.90
CA TYR A 25 10.43 13.63 15.46
C TYR A 25 9.03 14.02 15.06
N ASN A 26 8.92 15.01 14.17
CA ASN A 26 7.67 15.46 13.58
C ASN A 26 7.82 15.53 12.06
N CYS A 27 6.95 14.83 11.33
CA CYS A 27 7.00 14.82 9.87
C CYS A 27 5.61 14.60 9.27
N VAL A 28 5.27 15.44 8.29
CA VAL A 28 4.05 15.28 7.50
C VAL A 28 4.35 14.41 6.28
N ILE A 29 3.62 13.30 6.16
CA ILE A 29 3.66 12.45 4.97
C ILE A 29 2.33 12.55 4.20
N THR A 30 2.43 12.70 2.88
CA THR A 30 1.29 12.66 1.98
C THR A 30 1.07 11.26 1.42
N ARG A 31 -0.17 10.97 1.02
CA ARG A 31 -0.52 9.72 0.34
C ARG A 31 0.31 9.53 -0.93
N ALA A 32 0.43 10.58 -1.74
CA ALA A 32 1.24 10.54 -2.97
C ALA A 32 2.71 10.17 -2.68
N LYS A 33 3.30 10.73 -1.62
CA LYS A 33 4.68 10.38 -1.25
C LYS A 33 4.80 8.94 -0.77
N PHE A 34 3.81 8.46 -0.01
CA PHE A 34 3.76 7.07 0.42
C PHE A 34 3.62 6.10 -0.76
N GLU A 35 2.74 6.40 -1.72
CA GLU A 35 2.57 5.62 -2.95
C GLU A 35 3.84 5.59 -3.79
N GLU A 36 4.55 6.71 -3.94
CA GLU A 36 5.84 6.77 -4.63
C GLU A 36 6.88 5.85 -3.99
N LEU A 37 6.98 5.86 -2.66
CA LEU A 37 7.90 5.01 -1.90
C LEU A 37 7.56 3.51 -2.04
N CYS A 38 6.27 3.17 -2.12
CA CYS A 38 5.79 1.80 -2.21
C CYS A 38 5.59 1.31 -3.66
N LEU A 39 5.70 2.19 -4.67
CA LEU A 39 5.51 1.86 -6.08
C LEU A 39 6.27 0.62 -6.57
N PRO A 40 7.57 0.41 -6.25
CA PRO A 40 8.25 -0.81 -6.67
C PRO A 40 7.62 -2.08 -6.07
N MET A 41 7.24 -2.05 -4.79
CA MET A 41 6.59 -3.18 -4.11
C MET A 41 5.20 -3.46 -4.68
N PHE A 42 4.44 -2.43 -5.05
CA PHE A 42 3.14 -2.61 -5.72
C PHE A 42 3.28 -3.22 -7.11
N LYS A 43 4.38 -2.98 -7.82
CA LYS A 43 4.63 -3.64 -9.11
C LYS A 43 4.95 -5.12 -8.95
N GLU A 44 5.58 -5.52 -7.83
CA GLU A 44 5.87 -6.92 -7.53
C GLU A 44 4.61 -7.75 -7.27
N THR A 45 3.45 -7.14 -7.03
CA THR A 45 2.18 -7.88 -6.87
C THR A 45 1.57 -8.30 -8.20
N ILE A 46 2.01 -7.73 -9.33
CA ILE A 46 1.47 -8.05 -10.67
C ILE A 46 1.96 -9.41 -11.20
N PRO A 47 3.27 -9.76 -11.17
CA PRO A 47 3.76 -11.03 -11.70
C PRO A 47 3.06 -12.28 -11.12
N PRO A 48 2.75 -12.38 -9.82
CA PRO A 48 2.00 -13.52 -9.28
C PRO A 48 0.59 -13.66 -9.89
N VAL A 49 -0.12 -12.54 -10.10
CA VAL A 49 -1.46 -12.54 -10.72
C VAL A 49 -1.35 -13.02 -12.17
N GLU A 50 -0.37 -12.53 -12.92
CA GLU A 50 -0.15 -12.98 -14.30
C GLU A 50 0.23 -14.45 -14.40
N LYS A 51 1.00 -14.96 -13.43
CA LYS A 51 1.34 -16.38 -13.34
C LYS A 51 0.10 -17.23 -13.13
N VAL A 52 -0.74 -16.88 -12.14
CA VAL A 52 -1.99 -17.63 -11.87
C VAL A 52 -2.92 -17.63 -13.07
N LEU A 53 -3.03 -16.50 -13.79
CA LEU A 53 -3.83 -16.44 -15.01
C LEU A 53 -3.29 -17.37 -16.10
N LYS A 54 -1.96 -17.39 -16.32
CA LYS A 54 -1.32 -18.32 -17.26
C LYS A 54 -1.54 -19.79 -16.86
N ASP A 55 -1.34 -20.11 -15.59
CA ASP A 55 -1.48 -21.47 -15.06
C ASP A 55 -2.94 -21.95 -15.14
N SER A 56 -3.91 -21.04 -15.00
CA SER A 56 -5.35 -21.35 -15.13
C SER A 56 -5.82 -21.55 -16.57
N GLY A 57 -5.07 -21.07 -17.57
CA GLY A 57 -5.50 -21.03 -18.97
C GLY A 57 -6.66 -20.07 -19.26
N ILE A 58 -7.01 -19.19 -18.30
CA ILE A 58 -8.12 -18.24 -18.39
C ILE A 58 -7.59 -16.90 -18.88
N ALA A 59 -8.27 -16.30 -19.86
CA ALA A 59 -7.96 -14.95 -20.32
C ALA A 59 -8.36 -13.91 -19.26
N LYS A 60 -7.64 -12.78 -19.17
CA LYS A 60 -7.93 -11.69 -18.21
C LYS A 60 -9.40 -11.25 -18.21
N GLY A 61 -10.05 -11.21 -19.38
CA GLY A 61 -11.47 -10.81 -19.52
C GLY A 61 -12.49 -11.89 -19.16
N SER A 62 -12.04 -13.12 -18.92
CA SER A 62 -12.88 -14.25 -18.53
C SER A 62 -12.93 -14.44 -17.01
N VAL A 63 -12.39 -13.50 -16.23
CA VAL A 63 -12.53 -13.46 -14.76
C VAL A 63 -13.86 -12.79 -14.43
N GLN A 64 -14.78 -13.51 -13.80
CA GLN A 64 -16.12 -13.02 -13.46
C GLN A 64 -16.10 -12.09 -12.25
N ASP A 65 -15.35 -12.48 -11.22
CA ASP A 65 -15.32 -11.78 -9.94
C ASP A 65 -13.88 -11.64 -9.42
N VAL A 66 -13.58 -10.47 -8.86
CA VAL A 66 -12.32 -10.21 -8.16
C VAL A 66 -12.63 -9.94 -6.71
N VAL A 67 -12.29 -10.89 -5.85
CA VAL A 67 -12.47 -10.76 -4.40
C VAL A 67 -11.19 -10.23 -3.78
N LEU A 68 -11.21 -8.98 -3.33
CA LEU A 68 -10.15 -8.38 -2.53
C LEU A 68 -10.34 -8.76 -1.06
N VAL A 69 -9.70 -9.85 -0.63
CA VAL A 69 -9.70 -10.26 0.79
C VAL A 69 -8.62 -9.48 1.53
N GLN A 70 -9.01 -8.71 2.55
CA GLN A 70 -8.12 -7.71 3.13
C GLN A 70 -8.31 -7.55 4.65
N VAL A 71 -7.20 -7.35 5.40
CA VAL A 71 -7.19 -6.92 6.82
C VAL A 71 -6.68 -5.47 7.02
N LEU A 72 -6.29 -4.75 5.97
CA LEU A 72 -5.73 -3.40 6.08
C LEU A 72 -6.29 -2.48 4.99
N GLN A 73 -7.29 -1.66 5.34
CA GLN A 73 -8.09 -0.87 4.40
C GLN A 73 -7.22 -0.07 3.44
N VAL A 74 -7.52 -0.26 2.15
CA VAL A 74 -7.53 0.66 1.00
C VAL A 74 -6.20 1.28 0.55
N PHE A 75 -5.11 1.10 1.28
CA PHE A 75 -3.72 1.22 0.77
C PHE A 75 -2.78 0.27 1.54
#